data_AF-A0A6V8EZP1-F1
#
_entry.id   AF-A0A6V8EZP1-F1
#
_cell.length_a   1.000
_cell.length_b   1.000
_cell.length_c   1.000
_cell.angle_alpha   90.00
_cell.angle_beta   90.00
_cell.angle_gamma   90.00
#
_symmetry.space_group_name_H-M   'P 1'
#
loop_
_entity.id
_entity.type
_entity.pdbx_description
1 polymer ?
#
loop_
_entity_poly.entity_id
_entity_poly.type
_entity_poly.pdbx_seq_one_letter_code
_entity_poly.pdbx_strand_id
1 'polypeptide(L)'
;MWLITSFITAITVTALWIFTPKKYQLGFLGLMLWGLSIMVLVDHIIGYTGGPFIEMETDGLITNATVLGITMLIPIFIVWEISLIHSKLKGKLTTR
;
A
#
# COMPACT_ATOMS: atom_id res chain seq x y z
N MET A 1 -6.60 12.61 0.34
CA MET A 1 -7.13 11.37 -0.30
C MET A 1 -6.15 10.17 -0.33
N TRP A 2 -4.84 10.36 -0.17
CA TRP A 2 -3.88 9.25 -0.22
C TRP A 2 -4.08 8.20 0.88
N LEU A 3 -4.62 8.61 2.04
CA LEU A 3 -5.07 7.74 3.13
C LEU A 3 -6.18 6.76 2.69
N ILE A 4 -7.17 7.27 1.96
CA ILE A 4 -8.25 6.44 1.41
C ILE A 4 -7.68 5.46 0.40
N THR A 5 -6.83 5.92 -0.51
CA THR A 5 -6.25 5.04 -1.54
C THR A 5 -5.36 3.96 -0.95
N SER A 6 -4.49 4.28 0.02
CA SER A 6 -3.65 3.28 0.68
C SER A 6 -4.49 2.26 1.45
N PHE A 7 -5.53 2.73 2.14
CA PHE A 7 -6.42 1.88 2.94
C PHE A 7 -7.27 0.95 2.07
N ILE A 8 -7.88 1.47 1.00
CA ILE A 8 -8.61 0.65 0.02
C ILE A 8 -7.67 -0.38 -0.59
N THR A 9 -6.45 0.01 -0.98
CA THR A 9 -5.47 -0.91 -1.56
C THR A 9 -5.08 -2.01 -0.56
N ALA A 10 -4.86 -1.67 0.70
CA ALA A 10 -4.58 -2.65 1.76
C ALA A 10 -5.74 -3.64 1.95
N ILE A 11 -6.99 -3.16 1.94
CA ILE A 11 -8.18 -4.02 2.01
C ILE A 11 -8.27 -4.92 0.78
N THR A 12 -8.11 -4.37 -0.43
CA THR A 12 -8.17 -5.14 -1.67
C THR A 12 -7.12 -6.24 -1.70
N VAL A 13 -5.88 -5.95 -1.33
CA VAL A 13 -4.81 -6.97 -1.27
C VAL A 13 -5.07 -7.99 -0.18
N THR A 14 -5.62 -7.59 0.96
CA THR A 14 -6.01 -8.53 2.03
C THR A 14 -7.15 -9.45 1.58
N ALA A 15 -8.15 -8.92 0.87
CA ALA A 15 -9.23 -9.71 0.30
C ALA A 15 -8.68 -10.70 -0.76
N LEU A 16 -7.84 -10.22 -1.68
CA LEU A 16 -7.18 -11.07 -2.67
C LEU A 16 -6.32 -12.16 -2.01
N TRP A 17 -5.64 -11.84 -0.91
CA TRP A 17 -4.86 -12.82 -0.15
C TRP A 17 -5.71 -13.97 0.42
N ILE A 18 -6.96 -13.71 0.82
CA ILE A 18 -7.87 -14.75 1.33
C ILE A 18 -8.30 -15.70 0.20
N PHE A 19 -8.55 -15.17 -1.01
CA PHE A 19 -9.08 -15.97 -2.13
C PHE A 19 -8.00 -16.56 -3.06
N THR A 20 -6.75 -16.11 -2.96
CA THR A 20 -5.68 -16.50 -3.89
C THR A 20 -4.68 -17.45 -3.21
N PRO A 21 -4.15 -18.47 -3.92
CA PRO A 21 -3.10 -19.34 -3.37
C PRO A 21 -1.89 -18.53 -2.85
N LYS A 22 -1.28 -19.01 -1.76
CA LYS A 22 -0.17 -18.35 -1.04
C LYS A 22 1.10 -18.14 -1.89
N LYS A 23 1.13 -18.65 -3.11
CA LYS A 23 2.20 -18.52 -4.11
C LYS A 23 2.58 -17.07 -4.41
N TYR A 24 1.67 -16.11 -4.28
CA TYR A 24 1.94 -14.72 -4.64
C TYR A 24 2.44 -13.85 -3.48
N GLN A 25 2.71 -14.43 -2.31
CA GLN A 25 3.17 -13.69 -1.12
C GLN A 25 2.31 -12.46 -0.78
N LEU A 26 1.01 -12.52 -1.08
CA LEU A 26 0.10 -11.38 -0.86
C LEU A 26 -0.03 -11.01 0.62
N GLY A 27 0.25 -11.93 1.55
CA GLY A 27 0.32 -11.61 2.97
C GLY A 27 1.48 -10.66 3.31
N PHE A 28 2.63 -10.80 2.64
CA PHE A 28 3.76 -9.87 2.80
C PHE A 28 3.43 -8.49 2.19
N LEU A 29 2.84 -8.48 0.99
CA LEU A 29 2.36 -7.25 0.35
C LEU A 29 1.31 -6.53 1.21
N GLY A 30 0.33 -7.28 1.74
CA GLY A 30 -0.72 -6.76 2.61
C GLY A 30 -0.14 -6.11 3.85
N LEU A 31 0.86 -6.74 4.49
CA LEU A 31 1.51 -6.18 5.68
C LEU A 31 2.23 -4.86 5.37
N MET A 32 2.89 -4.74 4.22
CA MET A 32 3.50 -3.47 3.79
C MET A 32 2.44 -2.38 3.51
N LEU A 33 1.32 -2.73 2.87
CA LEU A 33 0.24 -1.79 2.57
C LEU A 33 -0.52 -1.32 3.82
N TRP A 34 -0.70 -2.21 4.80
CA TRP A 34 -1.21 -1.84 6.13
C TRP A 34 -0.24 -0.92 6.86
N GLY A 35 1.07 -1.20 6.80
CA GLY A 35 2.10 -0.32 7.32
C GLY A 35 2.04 1.09 6.71
N LEU A 36 1.96 1.19 5.37
CA LEU A 36 1.78 2.46 4.67
C LEU A 36 0.53 3.19 5.15
N SER A 37 -0.61 2.49 5.23
CA SER A 37 -1.87 3.11 5.64
C SER A 37 -1.82 3.67 7.05
N ILE A 38 -1.16 2.98 7.98
CA ILE A 38 -0.96 3.45 9.35
C ILE A 38 0.01 4.64 9.39
N MET A 39 1.13 4.57 8.68
CA MET A 39 2.09 5.69 8.61
C MET A 39 1.43 6.97 8.09
N VAL A 40 0.67 6.84 7.01
CA VAL A 40 -0.11 7.93 6.42
C VAL A 40 -1.16 8.48 7.38
N LEU A 41 -1.88 7.60 8.10
CA LEU A 41 -2.86 8.02 9.08
C LEU A 41 -2.21 8.82 10.22
N VAL A 42 -1.08 8.34 10.74
CA VAL A 42 -0.33 9.00 11.81
C VAL A 42 0.20 10.36 11.35
N ASP A 43 0.81 10.42 10.17
CA ASP A 43 1.28 11.67 9.55
C ASP A 43 0.14 12.70 9.45
N HIS A 44 -1.03 12.27 8.94
CA HIS A 44 -2.18 13.14 8.81
C HIS A 44 -2.75 13.61 10.15
N ILE A 45 -2.78 12.74 11.16
CA ILE A 45 -3.24 13.10 12.52
C ILE A 45 -2.30 14.14 13.16
N ILE A 46 -0.99 13.97 13.01
CA ILE A 46 0.01 14.87 13.63
C ILE A 46 0.07 16.20 12.87
N GLY A 47 -0.03 16.18 11.55
CA GLY A 47 -0.02 17.37 10.69
C GLY A 47 -1.34 18.13 10.62
N TYR A 48 -2.40 17.62 11.25
CA TYR A 48 -3.72 18.24 11.18
C TYR A 48 -3.78 19.53 12.01
N THR A 49 -3.93 20.67 11.33
CA THR A 49 -3.97 22.01 11.94
C THR A 49 -5.38 22.64 11.97
N GLY A 50 -6.40 21.88 11.56
CA GLY A 50 -7.80 22.30 11.49
C GLY A 50 -8.28 22.52 10.05
N GLY A 51 -9.51 22.09 9.73
CA GLY A 51 -10.06 22.11 8.38
C GLY A 51 -10.82 20.82 8.05
N PRO A 52 -11.11 20.53 6.77
CA PRO A 52 -11.64 19.22 6.37
C PRO A 52 -10.59 18.13 6.62
N PHE A 53 -10.92 17.10 7.40
CA PHE A 53 -9.98 16.00 7.67
C PHE A 53 -9.60 15.22 6.39
N ILE A 54 -10.47 15.25 5.37
CA ILE A 54 -10.22 14.64 4.07
C ILE A 54 -10.13 15.75 3.03
N GLU A 55 -8.91 16.15 2.70
CA GLU A 55 -8.64 17.15 1.67
C GLU A 55 -8.42 16.46 0.30
N MET A 56 -8.97 17.11 -0.74
CA MET A 56 -8.91 16.68 -2.14
C MET A 56 -7.69 17.24 -2.87
N GLU A 57 -7.15 18.36 -2.38
CA GLU A 57 -5.96 19.01 -2.91
C GLU A 57 -4.80 18.87 -1.92
N THR A 58 -3.57 18.83 -2.44
CA THR A 58 -2.35 18.73 -1.64
C THR A 58 -1.43 19.89 -1.98
N ASP A 59 -0.91 20.55 -0.95
CA ASP A 59 0.05 21.63 -1.11
C ASP A 59 1.47 21.04 -1.18
N GLY A 60 1.96 20.75 -2.38
CA GLY A 60 3.24 20.06 -2.59
C GLY A 60 3.60 19.81 -4.06
N LEU A 61 4.66 19.01 -4.30
CA LEU A 61 5.14 18.68 -5.65
C LEU A 61 4.08 17.96 -6.51
N ILE A 62 3.16 17.25 -5.86
CA ILE A 62 1.99 16.64 -6.49
C ILE A 62 0.77 17.37 -5.93
N THR A 63 0.09 18.13 -6.79
CA THR A 63 -1.07 18.95 -6.41
C THR A 63 -2.37 18.14 -6.29
N ASN A 64 -2.36 16.89 -6.78
CA ASN A 64 -3.49 15.98 -6.73
C ASN A 64 -3.28 14.87 -5.70
N ALA A 65 -4.11 14.87 -4.66
CA ALA A 65 -4.00 13.94 -3.54
C ALA A 65 -4.19 12.45 -3.94
N THR A 66 -4.93 12.17 -5.02
CA THR A 66 -5.12 10.81 -5.54
C THR A 66 -3.87 10.33 -6.27
N VAL A 67 -3.26 11.20 -7.07
CA VAL A 67 -2.01 10.89 -7.77
C VAL A 67 -0.91 10.60 -6.76
N LEU A 68 -0.79 11.40 -5.69
CA LEU A 68 0.16 11.17 -4.61
C LEU A 68 -0.01 9.77 -3.98
N GLY A 69 -1.26 9.38 -3.70
CA GLY A 69 -1.57 8.06 -3.15
C GLY A 69 -1.15 6.92 -4.07
N ILE A 70 -1.37 7.03 -5.38
CA ILE A 70 -0.92 6.04 -6.37
C ILE A 70 0.61 5.99 -6.43
N THR A 71 1.28 7.16 -6.45
CA THR A 71 2.74 7.24 -6.48
C THR A 71 3.39 6.56 -5.28
N MET A 72 2.79 6.66 -4.09
CA MET A 72 3.28 5.98 -2.88
C MET A 72 3.22 4.45 -2.95
N LEU A 73 2.35 3.88 -3.80
CA LEU A 73 2.26 2.42 -3.97
C LEU A 73 3.40 1.85 -4.82
N ILE A 74 3.94 2.65 -5.75
CA ILE A 74 5.02 2.23 -6.67
C ILE A 74 6.21 1.59 -5.94
N PRO A 75 6.85 2.24 -4.94
CA PRO A 75 7.99 1.64 -4.24
C PRO A 75 7.62 0.35 -3.50
N ILE A 76 6.41 0.25 -2.95
CA ILE A 76 5.94 -0.97 -2.26
C ILE A 76 5.80 -2.13 -3.24
N PHE A 77 5.20 -1.88 -4.41
CA PHE A 77 5.09 -2.89 -5.46
C PHE A 77 6.44 -3.33 -5.98
N ILE A 78 7.41 -2.40 -6.16
CA ILE A 78 8.78 -2.74 -6.55
C ILE A 78 9.42 -3.70 -5.53
N VAL A 79 9.34 -3.39 -4.23
CA VAL A 79 9.91 -4.25 -3.17
C VAL A 79 9.22 -5.61 -3.15
N TRP A 80 7.91 -5.66 -3.32
CA TRP A 80 7.17 -6.91 -3.41
C TRP A 80 7.55 -7.75 -4.64
N GLU A 81 7.67 -7.15 -5.82
CA GLU A 81 8.07 -7.83 -7.05
C GLU A 81 9.47 -8.44 -6.90
N ILE A 82 10.42 -7.69 -6.33
CA ILE A 82 11.76 -8.21 -6.02
C ILE A 82 11.68 -9.41 -5.08
N SER A 83 10.88 -9.33 -4.01
CA SER A 83 10.67 -10.44 -3.08
C SER A 83 10.08 -11.67 -3.78
N LEU A 84 9.13 -11.46 -4.70
CA LEU A 84 8.46 -12.52 -5.44
C LEU A 84 9.42 -13.22 -6.42
N ILE A 85 10.23 -12.45 -7.15
CA ILE A 85 11.27 -12.98 -8.05
C ILE A 85 12.29 -13.80 -7.26
N HIS A 86 12.79 -13.25 -6.15
CA HIS A 86 13.75 -13.93 -5.29
C HIS A 86 13.18 -15.24 -4.70
N SER A 87 11.90 -15.26 -4.34
CA SER A 87 11.22 -16.45 -3.81
C SER A 87 10.94 -17.51 -4.88
N LYS A 88 10.66 -17.07 -6.12
CA LYS A 88 10.57 -17.94 -7.29
C LYS A 88 11.93 -18.59 -7.61
N LEU A 89 13.00 -17.80 -7.62
CA LEU A 89 14.37 -18.28 -7.88
C LEU A 89 14.85 -19.29 -6.83
N LYS A 90 14.49 -19.10 -5.56
CA LYS A 90 14.82 -20.04 -4.47
C LYS A 90 14.00 -21.33 -4.47
N GLY A 91 13.11 -21.55 -5.45
CA GLY A 91 12.25 -22.73 -5.50
C GLY A 91 11.25 -22.83 -4.34
N LYS A 92 11.08 -21.77 -3.54
CA LYS A 92 10.20 -21.72 -2.36
C LYS A 92 8.73 -21.49 -2.71
N LEU A 93 8.40 -21.33 -3.99
CA LEU A 93 7.01 -21.33 -4.48
C LEU A 93 6.51 -22.78 -4.56
N THR A 94 6.45 -23.45 -3.41
CA THR A 94 5.91 -24.80 -3.29
C THR A 94 4.42 -24.75 -3.57
N THR A 95 4.03 -25.35 -4.69
CA THR A 95 2.67 -25.82 -4.95
C THR A 95 2.24 -26.74 -3.80
N ARG A 96 1.42 -26.21 -2.90
CA ARG A 96 0.48 -26.97 -2.10
C ARG A 96 -0.82 -26.19 -2.05
#